data_AF-A0A7S0R9Q7-F1
#
_entry.id   AF-A0A7S0R9Q7-F1
#
_cell.length_a   1.000
_cell.length_b   1.000
_cell.length_c   1.000
_cell.angle_alpha   90.00
_cell.angle_beta   90.00
_cell.angle_gamma   90.00
#
_symmetry.space_group_name_H-M   'P 1'
#
loop_
_entity.id
_entity.type
_entity.pdbx_description
1 polymer ?
#
loop_
_entity_poly.entity_id
_entity_poly.type
_entity_poly.pdbx_seq_one_letter_code
_entity_poly.pdbx_strand_id
1 'polypeptide(L)'
;MPTVDPADQYKAGEIKTLGKERDAEARELLTRAAKQVQPIMRRRQWKVKLLTEFYPKNDNLLGLNVNRGQQVKVRLRPAGRISEFYPYESILGTLLHELTHIVVGPHNAAFYKLLDEITEECEGLMAKGITGTGVGFDAPSAGRLGGRTFSHNPAPSQLRQVAAEAALKRLKTG
;
A
#
# COMPACT_ATOMS: atom_id res chain seq x y z
N MET A 1 11.05 -13.26 28.63
CA MET A 1 10.23 -12.30 27.87
C MET A 1 10.73 -12.33 26.43
N PRO A 2 9.91 -12.64 25.41
CA PRO A 2 10.37 -12.55 24.04
C PRO A 2 10.67 -11.08 23.73
N THR A 3 11.93 -10.78 23.42
CA THR A 3 12.38 -9.45 22.98
C THR A 3 11.81 -9.22 21.59
N VAL A 4 10.66 -8.54 21.51
CA VAL A 4 10.13 -8.05 20.23
C VAL A 4 11.18 -7.09 19.69
N ASP A 5 11.73 -7.37 18.51
CA ASP A 5 12.65 -6.46 17.83
C ASP A 5 11.97 -5.07 17.79
N PRO A 6 12.58 -4.00 18.34
CA PRO A 6 11.97 -2.68 18.38
C PRO A 6 11.52 -2.19 16.99
N ALA A 7 12.15 -2.72 15.95
CA ALA A 7 11.84 -2.38 14.59
C ALA A 7 10.62 -3.14 14.01
N ASP A 8 10.13 -4.16 14.71
CA ASP A 8 8.88 -4.86 14.40
C ASP A 8 7.63 -4.10 14.88
N GLN A 9 7.81 -2.96 15.56
CA GLN A 9 6.73 -2.09 16.03
C GLN A 9 6.11 -1.22 14.91
N TYR A 10 6.91 -0.86 13.89
CA TYR A 10 6.53 0.08 12.83
C TYR A 10 6.14 -0.65 11.55
N LYS A 11 4.97 -1.30 11.61
CA LYS A 11 4.39 -2.07 10.51
C LYS A 11 2.88 -1.93 10.47
N ALA A 12 2.28 -2.45 9.39
CA ALA A 12 0.88 -2.82 9.44
C ALA A 12 0.75 -4.08 10.31
N GLY A 13 -0.03 -3.97 11.38
CA GLY A 13 -0.24 -5.03 12.35
C GLY A 13 -1.16 -6.12 11.80
N GLU A 14 -2.43 -6.07 12.17
CA GLU A 14 -3.41 -7.03 11.68
C GLU A 14 -3.83 -6.69 10.25
N ILE A 15 -3.96 -7.71 9.39
CA ILE A 15 -4.51 -7.56 8.03
C ILE A 15 -5.85 -8.29 7.98
N LYS A 16 -6.90 -7.68 7.42
CA LYS A 16 -8.21 -8.33 7.19
C LYS A 16 -8.71 -8.13 5.77
N THR A 17 -9.35 -9.15 5.22
CA THR A 17 -10.03 -9.13 3.91
C THR A 17 -11.55 -9.24 4.11
N LEU A 18 -12.32 -9.10 3.01
CA LEU A 18 -13.78 -9.14 3.06
C LEU A 18 -14.39 -10.55 3.01
N GLY A 19 -13.60 -11.61 2.86
CA GLY A 19 -14.11 -12.97 2.67
C GLY A 19 -14.85 -13.16 1.34
N LYS A 20 -14.47 -12.39 0.31
CA LYS A 20 -15.11 -12.39 -1.01
C LYS A 20 -14.42 -13.39 -1.95
N GLU A 21 -14.90 -13.50 -3.19
CA GLU A 21 -14.28 -14.34 -4.20
C GLU A 21 -12.77 -14.03 -4.33
N ARG A 22 -11.91 -15.04 -4.50
CA ARG A 22 -10.45 -14.88 -4.52
C ARG A 22 -9.89 -14.21 -3.23
N ASP A 23 -10.47 -14.49 -2.06
CA ASP A 23 -10.04 -13.89 -0.78
C ASP A 23 -8.56 -14.13 -0.45
N ALA A 24 -8.04 -15.32 -0.76
CA ALA A 24 -6.63 -15.66 -0.55
C ALA A 24 -5.70 -14.70 -1.32
N GLU A 25 -6.06 -14.37 -2.55
CA GLU A 25 -5.29 -13.45 -3.40
C GLU A 25 -5.45 -12.00 -2.93
N ALA A 26 -6.64 -11.61 -2.45
CA ALA A 26 -6.85 -10.30 -1.80
C ALA A 26 -5.94 -10.15 -0.57
N ARG A 27 -5.81 -11.22 0.23
CA ARG A 27 -4.95 -11.24 1.41
C ARG A 27 -3.48 -11.17 1.03
N GLU A 28 -3.08 -11.88 -0.03
CA GLU A 28 -1.72 -11.82 -0.56
C GLU A 28 -1.37 -10.41 -1.04
N LEU A 29 -2.27 -9.76 -1.81
CA LEU A 29 -2.09 -8.39 -2.29
C LEU A 29 -1.89 -7.39 -1.15
N LEU A 30 -2.75 -7.42 -0.13
CA LEU A 30 -2.62 -6.55 1.05
C LEU A 30 -1.35 -6.83 1.84
N THR A 31 -0.98 -8.11 1.99
CA THR A 31 0.23 -8.51 2.71
C THR A 31 1.48 -8.03 1.97
N ARG A 32 1.50 -8.18 0.65
CA ARG A 32 2.60 -7.70 -0.20
C ARG A 32 2.72 -6.17 -0.12
N ALA A 33 1.60 -5.44 -0.21
CA ALA A 33 1.59 -3.99 -0.07
C ALA A 33 2.08 -3.54 1.31
N ALA A 34 1.63 -4.20 2.38
CA ALA A 34 2.08 -3.93 3.75
C ALA A 34 3.59 -4.12 3.92
N LYS A 35 4.15 -5.21 3.37
CA LYS A 35 5.60 -5.45 3.37
C LYS A 35 6.36 -4.41 2.57
N GLN A 36 5.82 -3.95 1.44
CA GLN A 36 6.46 -2.95 0.58
C GLN A 36 6.61 -1.60 1.28
N VAL A 37 5.61 -1.18 2.06
CA VAL A 37 5.63 0.12 2.77
C VAL A 37 6.29 0.05 4.14
N GLN A 38 6.61 -1.15 4.65
CA GLN A 38 7.20 -1.32 5.98
C GLN A 38 8.52 -0.54 6.17
N PRO A 39 9.49 -0.52 5.22
CA PRO A 39 10.69 0.30 5.38
C PRO A 39 10.39 1.80 5.54
N ILE A 40 9.42 2.32 4.78
CA ILE A 40 8.98 3.72 4.83
C ILE A 40 8.36 4.01 6.21
N MET A 41 7.53 3.09 6.71
CA MET A 41 6.93 3.17 8.04
C MET A 41 7.98 3.15 9.14
N ARG A 42 8.99 2.26 9.06
CA ARG A 42 10.09 2.18 10.03
C ARG A 42 10.90 3.47 10.08
N ARG A 43 11.28 4.02 8.93
CA ARG A 43 12.05 5.27 8.83
C ARG A 43 11.33 6.45 9.49
N ARG A 44 10.00 6.47 9.45
CA ARG A 44 9.15 7.55 9.98
C ARG A 44 8.45 7.21 11.29
N GLN A 45 8.76 6.06 11.88
CA GLN A 45 8.13 5.55 13.11
C GLN A 45 6.59 5.48 13.04
N TRP A 46 6.05 5.17 11.85
CA TRP A 46 4.62 5.03 11.63
C TRP A 46 4.15 3.62 11.99
N LYS A 47 2.92 3.54 12.50
CA LYS A 47 2.27 2.28 12.85
C LYS A 47 0.85 2.28 12.31
N VAL A 48 0.47 1.17 11.69
CA VAL A 48 -0.92 0.90 11.31
C VAL A 48 -1.39 -0.29 12.14
N LYS A 49 -2.38 -0.11 13.03
CA LYS A 49 -2.84 -1.24 13.87
C LYS A 49 -3.58 -2.29 13.04
N LEU A 50 -4.41 -1.83 12.10
CA LEU A 50 -5.26 -2.68 11.29
C LEU A 50 -5.28 -2.16 9.84
N LEU A 51 -4.88 -3.02 8.90
CA LEU A 51 -5.00 -2.80 7.46
C LEU A 51 -6.12 -3.70 6.91
N THR A 52 -7.17 -3.12 6.33
CA THR A 52 -8.31 -3.91 5.84
C THR A 52 -8.65 -3.64 4.38
N GLU A 53 -9.09 -4.69 3.68
CA GLU A 53 -9.91 -4.51 2.49
C GLU A 53 -11.25 -3.87 2.86
N PHE A 54 -11.77 -3.01 1.99
CA PHE A 54 -13.15 -2.55 2.07
C PHE A 54 -13.77 -2.38 0.67
N TYR A 55 -15.10 -2.37 0.64
CA TYR A 55 -15.87 -2.20 -0.59
C TYR A 55 -17.04 -1.24 -0.33
N PRO A 56 -16.76 0.07 -0.27
CA PRO A 56 -17.78 1.07 0.04
C PRO A 56 -18.79 1.20 -1.10
N LYS A 57 -20.00 1.71 -0.80
CA LYS A 57 -21.02 2.05 -1.81
C LYS A 57 -20.58 3.20 -2.72
N ASN A 58 -19.72 4.09 -2.21
CA ASN A 58 -19.16 5.17 -3.02
C ASN A 58 -18.03 4.61 -3.89
N ASP A 59 -18.27 4.55 -5.19
CA ASP A 59 -17.33 3.99 -6.17
C ASP A 59 -16.03 4.77 -6.31
N ASN A 60 -15.99 6.01 -5.83
CA ASN A 60 -14.82 6.87 -5.89
C ASN A 60 -13.92 6.74 -4.66
N LEU A 61 -14.36 6.02 -3.62
CA LEU A 61 -13.60 5.88 -2.38
C LEU A 61 -12.65 4.68 -2.46
N LEU A 62 -11.37 4.96 -2.75
CA LEU A 62 -10.34 3.94 -2.93
C LEU A 62 -9.60 3.57 -1.64
N GLY A 63 -9.52 4.48 -0.67
CA GLY A 63 -8.87 4.23 0.62
C GLY A 63 -9.58 4.94 1.77
N LEU A 64 -9.13 4.72 3.00
CA LEU A 64 -9.52 5.53 4.16
C LEU A 64 -8.55 5.31 5.33
N ASN A 65 -7.91 6.37 5.81
CA ASN A 65 -7.21 6.38 7.10
C ASN A 65 -8.14 6.87 8.22
N VAL A 66 -8.32 6.03 9.24
CA VAL A 66 -9.08 6.34 10.46
C VAL A 66 -8.10 6.55 11.60
N ASN A 67 -8.25 7.68 12.30
CA ASN A 67 -7.50 8.03 13.50
C ASN A 67 -5.97 7.88 13.33
N ARG A 68 -5.43 8.42 12.24
CA ARG A 68 -3.98 8.53 11.97
C ARG A 68 -3.25 7.19 12.14
N GLY A 69 -3.73 6.15 11.46
CA GLY A 69 -3.13 4.81 11.47
C GLY A 69 -3.74 3.83 12.46
N GLN A 70 -4.85 4.17 13.14
CA GLN A 70 -5.59 3.15 13.91
C GLN A 70 -6.17 2.09 12.97
N GLN A 71 -6.76 2.52 11.85
CA GLN A 71 -7.23 1.63 10.81
C GLN A 71 -7.01 2.27 9.45
N VAL A 72 -6.40 1.53 8.52
CA VAL A 72 -6.29 1.91 7.13
C VAL A 72 -7.10 0.95 6.30
N LYS A 73 -7.98 1.47 5.45
CA LYS A 73 -8.82 0.68 4.55
C LYS A 73 -8.37 0.92 3.11
N VAL A 74 -8.28 -0.12 2.30
CA VAL A 74 -7.90 -0.04 0.89
C VAL A 74 -8.87 -0.85 0.04
N ARG A 75 -9.34 -0.28 -1.06
CA ARG A 75 -10.25 -0.93 -1.99
C ARG A 75 -9.42 -1.71 -2.99
N LEU A 76 -9.54 -3.02 -2.96
CA LEU A 76 -8.80 -3.89 -3.86
C LEU A 76 -9.54 -4.15 -5.17
N ARG A 77 -10.87 -4.00 -5.17
CA ARG A 77 -11.75 -4.47 -6.24
C ARG A 77 -12.52 -3.30 -6.87
N PRO A 78 -12.62 -3.21 -8.20
CA PRO A 78 -13.42 -2.19 -8.85
C PRO A 78 -14.92 -2.28 -8.51
N ALA A 79 -15.62 -1.16 -8.65
CA ALA A 79 -17.07 -1.09 -8.56
C ALA A 79 -17.74 -2.07 -9.54
N GLY A 80 -18.74 -2.82 -9.08
CA GLY A 80 -19.46 -3.81 -9.86
C GLY A 80 -18.68 -5.07 -10.25
N ARG A 81 -17.37 -5.13 -10.00
CA ARG A 81 -16.48 -6.24 -10.42
C ARG A 81 -15.80 -6.86 -9.21
N ILE A 82 -16.53 -7.72 -8.49
CA ILE A 82 -16.02 -8.36 -7.27
C ILE A 82 -14.96 -9.44 -7.57
N SER A 83 -14.96 -10.03 -8.76
CA SER A 83 -14.00 -11.08 -9.15
C SER A 83 -12.66 -10.53 -9.64
N GLU A 84 -12.55 -9.21 -9.84
CA GLU A 84 -11.37 -8.52 -10.35
C GLU A 84 -10.67 -7.68 -9.28
N PHE A 85 -9.38 -7.47 -9.46
CA PHE A 85 -8.57 -6.59 -8.63
C PHE A 85 -8.06 -5.40 -9.43
N TYR A 86 -7.87 -4.27 -8.74
CA TYR A 86 -7.04 -3.20 -9.26
C TYR A 86 -5.59 -3.68 -9.44
N PRO A 87 -4.84 -3.07 -10.38
CA PRO A 87 -3.41 -3.31 -10.48
C PRO A 87 -2.72 -3.09 -9.13
N TYR A 88 -1.68 -3.87 -8.85
CA TYR A 88 -0.96 -3.82 -7.58
C TYR A 88 -0.41 -2.42 -7.27
N GLU A 89 0.05 -1.72 -8.29
CA GLU A 89 0.53 -0.35 -8.22
C GLU A 89 -0.57 0.61 -7.75
N SER A 90 -1.80 0.41 -8.22
CA SER A 90 -2.92 1.25 -7.82
C SER A 90 -3.27 1.06 -6.33
N ILE A 91 -3.20 -0.19 -5.87
CA ILE A 91 -3.39 -0.55 -4.45
C ILE A 91 -2.28 0.07 -3.61
N LEU A 92 -1.02 -0.03 -4.06
CA LEU A 92 0.14 0.51 -3.35
C LEU A 92 0.11 2.05 -3.29
N GLY A 93 -0.18 2.71 -4.40
CA GLY A 93 -0.33 4.17 -4.44
C GLY A 93 -1.44 4.68 -3.52
N THR A 94 -2.56 3.94 -3.46
CA THR A 94 -3.63 4.23 -2.51
C THR A 94 -3.16 4.05 -1.05
N LEU A 95 -2.43 2.98 -0.75
CA LEU A 95 -1.90 2.76 0.59
C LEU A 95 -0.91 3.87 1.00
N LEU A 96 -0.02 4.30 0.11
CA LEU A 96 0.90 5.42 0.36
C LEU A 96 0.13 6.71 0.66
N HIS A 97 -0.91 7.02 -0.13
CA HIS A 97 -1.81 8.15 0.13
C HIS A 97 -2.40 8.08 1.55
N GLU A 98 -2.93 6.92 1.95
CA GLU A 98 -3.49 6.77 3.29
C GLU A 98 -2.43 6.87 4.39
N LEU A 99 -1.18 6.45 4.15
CA LEU A 99 -0.10 6.62 5.12
C LEU A 99 0.25 8.10 5.33
N THR A 100 0.19 8.94 4.30
CA THR A 100 0.37 10.40 4.42
C THR A 100 -0.61 11.00 5.43
N HIS A 101 -1.84 10.47 5.50
CA HIS A 101 -2.85 10.90 6.47
C HIS A 101 -2.54 10.59 7.94
N ILE A 102 -1.47 9.83 8.24
CA ILE A 102 -0.96 9.71 9.62
C ILE A 102 -0.43 11.06 10.12
N VAL A 103 0.16 11.86 9.23
CA VAL A 103 0.80 13.14 9.57
C VAL A 103 -0.05 14.32 9.10
N VAL A 104 -0.52 14.30 7.85
CA VAL A 104 -1.22 15.43 7.22
C VAL A 104 -2.65 15.05 6.86
N GLY A 105 -3.62 15.64 7.56
CA GLY A 105 -5.05 15.44 7.30
C GLY A 105 -5.52 16.02 5.96
N PRO A 106 -5.42 17.34 5.74
CA PRO A 106 -5.95 17.98 4.54
C PRO A 106 -5.05 17.75 3.31
N HIS A 107 -5.64 17.65 2.11
CA HIS A 107 -4.92 17.57 0.83
C HIS A 107 -4.34 18.94 0.41
N ASN A 108 -3.36 19.42 1.17
CA ASN A 108 -2.65 20.68 0.91
C ASN A 108 -1.24 20.43 0.35
N ALA A 109 -0.46 21.49 0.12
CA ALA A 109 0.91 21.37 -0.40
C ALA A 109 1.81 20.47 0.45
N ALA A 110 1.65 20.48 1.79
CA ALA A 110 2.42 19.60 2.68
C ALA A 110 2.05 18.13 2.52
N PHE A 111 0.76 17.84 2.27
CA PHE A 111 0.30 16.48 1.97
C PHE A 111 0.95 15.96 0.69
N TYR A 112 0.86 16.73 -0.41
CA TYR A 112 1.42 16.29 -1.69
C TYR A 112 2.94 16.18 -1.67
N LYS A 113 3.62 17.11 -0.97
CA LYS A 113 5.07 17.00 -0.75
C LYS A 113 5.44 15.70 -0.05
N LEU A 114 4.79 15.38 1.07
CA LEU A 114 5.05 14.15 1.80
C LEU A 114 4.70 12.91 0.97
N LEU A 115 3.59 12.95 0.23
CA LEU A 115 3.18 11.87 -0.67
C LEU A 115 4.22 11.62 -1.77
N ASP A 116 4.74 12.67 -2.41
CA ASP A 116 5.80 12.55 -3.41
C ASP A 116 7.07 11.95 -2.79
N GLU A 117 7.51 12.44 -1.63
CA GLU A 117 8.68 11.94 -0.92
C GLU A 117 8.58 10.43 -0.63
N ILE A 118 7.44 9.96 -0.08
CA ILE A 118 7.27 8.53 0.22
C ILE A 118 7.04 7.68 -1.03
N THR A 119 6.50 8.26 -2.10
CA THR A 119 6.31 7.56 -3.38
C THR A 119 7.64 7.30 -4.04
N GLU A 120 8.50 8.33 -4.15
CA GLU A 120 9.86 8.18 -4.70
C GLU A 120 10.70 7.21 -3.87
N GLU A 121 10.57 7.24 -2.54
CA GLU A 121 11.22 6.25 -1.67
C GLU A 121 10.70 4.83 -1.93
N CYS A 122 9.38 4.64 -2.09
CA CYS A 122 8.79 3.35 -2.41
C CYS A 122 9.29 2.80 -3.75
N GLU A 123 9.33 3.63 -4.79
CA GLU A 123 9.84 3.26 -6.10
C GLU A 123 11.32 2.88 -6.04
N GLY A 124 12.13 3.65 -5.30
CA GLY A 124 13.54 3.34 -5.08
C GLY A 124 13.75 2.01 -4.36
N LEU A 125 12.86 1.63 -3.41
CA LEU A 125 12.89 0.32 -2.75
C LEU A 125 12.51 -0.80 -3.72
N MET A 126 11.46 -0.62 -4.52
CA MET A 126 11.02 -1.58 -5.52
C MET A 126 12.11 -1.85 -6.58
N ALA A 127 12.75 -0.80 -7.09
CA ALA A 127 13.83 -0.92 -8.08
C ALA A 127 15.05 -1.69 -7.53
N LYS A 128 15.29 -1.62 -6.22
CA LYS A 128 16.35 -2.37 -5.53
C LYS A 128 15.95 -3.78 -5.13
N GLY A 129 14.70 -4.19 -5.40
CA GLY A 129 14.15 -5.48 -4.94
C GLY A 129 13.95 -5.56 -3.42
N ILE A 130 13.93 -4.42 -2.72
CA ILE A 130 13.77 -4.37 -1.27
C ILE A 130 12.27 -4.40 -0.94
N THR A 131 11.86 -5.47 -0.26
CA THR A 131 10.53 -5.62 0.34
C THR A 131 10.69 -6.09 1.79
N GLY A 132 9.83 -5.69 2.72
CA GLY A 132 9.85 -6.19 4.10
C GLY A 132 10.93 -5.59 5.00
N THR A 133 11.54 -6.40 5.88
CA THR A 133 12.37 -5.95 7.01
C THR A 133 13.75 -5.41 6.66
N GLY A 134 14.11 -5.34 5.37
CA GLY A 134 15.43 -4.91 4.92
C GLY A 134 16.53 -5.98 5.04
N VAL A 135 16.14 -7.21 5.37
CA VAL A 135 17.00 -8.40 5.27
C VAL A 135 16.63 -9.11 3.96
N GLY A 136 17.62 -9.49 3.16
CA GLY A 136 17.48 -9.71 1.72
C GLY A 136 16.45 -10.75 1.25
N PHE A 137 16.05 -10.58 -0.02
CA PHE A 137 15.40 -11.57 -0.89
C PHE A 137 14.26 -12.39 -0.25
N ASP A 138 13.13 -11.75 0.04
CA ASP A 138 11.85 -12.41 0.32
C ASP A 138 11.12 -12.88 -0.98
N ALA A 139 11.84 -12.97 -2.10
CA ALA A 139 11.33 -13.63 -3.29
C ALA A 139 11.53 -15.15 -3.11
N PRO A 140 10.50 -16.00 -3.29
CA PRO A 140 10.72 -17.43 -3.31
C PRO A 140 11.74 -17.73 -4.40
N SER A 141 12.81 -18.44 -4.03
CA SER A 141 13.87 -18.91 -4.91
C SER A 141 13.31 -19.95 -5.89
N ALA A 142 12.58 -19.47 -6.90
CA ALA A 142 12.21 -20.24 -8.06
C ALA A 142 13.42 -20.29 -9.00
N GLY A 143 14.24 -21.31 -8.80
CA GLY A 143 15.02 -22.05 -9.78
C GLY A 143 15.58 -21.32 -11.02
N ARG A 144 16.90 -21.44 -11.15
CA ARG A 144 17.70 -21.43 -12.39
C ARG A 144 17.71 -20.13 -13.22
N LEU A 145 18.91 -19.57 -13.30
CA LEU A 145 19.36 -18.63 -14.33
C LEU A 145 18.95 -19.13 -15.73
N GLY A 146 18.06 -18.38 -16.40
CA GLY A 146 17.76 -18.62 -17.81
C GLY A 146 16.32 -18.28 -18.19
N GLY A 147 16.12 -17.05 -18.69
CA GLY A 147 15.04 -16.74 -19.64
C GLY A 147 13.61 -16.78 -19.11
N ARG A 148 13.15 -15.67 -18.53
CA ARG A 148 11.85 -15.05 -18.86
C ARG A 148 11.75 -13.68 -18.21
N THR A 149 11.63 -12.68 -19.06
CA THR A 149 11.46 -11.28 -18.77
C THR A 149 10.24 -11.05 -17.87
N PHE A 150 10.47 -10.74 -16.59
CA PHE A 150 9.53 -9.91 -15.82
C PHE A 150 9.69 -8.46 -16.30
N SER A 151 9.36 -8.23 -17.57
CA SER A 151 9.36 -6.90 -18.19
C SER A 151 7.97 -6.31 -18.04
N HIS A 152 7.73 -5.67 -16.90
CA HIS A 152 7.41 -4.25 -16.89
C HIS A 152 7.57 -3.76 -15.46
N ASN A 153 8.72 -3.13 -15.18
CA ASN A 153 8.73 -2.12 -14.13
C ASN A 153 7.90 -0.95 -14.70
N PRO A 154 6.74 -0.62 -14.12
CA PRO A 154 5.95 0.51 -14.60
C PRO A 154 6.75 1.80 -14.45
N ALA A 155 6.51 2.75 -15.35
CA ALA A 155 7.16 4.05 -15.28
C ALA A 155 6.72 4.79 -14.00
N PRO A 156 7.61 5.55 -13.33
CA PRO A 156 7.36 6.31 -12.09
C PRO A 156 6.10 7.20 -12.06
N SER A 157 5.50 7.45 -13.21
CA SER A 157 4.28 8.25 -13.34
C SER A 157 3.02 7.57 -12.79
N GLN A 158 2.94 6.23 -12.78
CA GLN A 158 1.67 5.53 -12.50
C GLN A 158 1.26 5.55 -11.02
N LEU A 159 2.21 5.42 -10.08
CA LEU A 159 1.90 5.51 -8.64
C LEU A 159 1.44 6.92 -8.27
N ARG A 160 2.16 7.93 -8.77
CA ARG A 160 1.83 9.35 -8.60
C ARG A 160 0.44 9.68 -9.15
N GLN A 161 0.11 9.20 -10.35
CA GLN A 161 -1.20 9.39 -10.96
C GLN A 161 -2.34 8.79 -10.12
N VAL A 162 -2.19 7.56 -9.64
CA VAL A 162 -3.24 6.91 -8.85
C VAL A 162 -3.46 7.64 -7.52
N ALA A 163 -2.39 8.04 -6.84
CA ALA A 163 -2.50 8.76 -5.58
C ALA A 163 -3.17 10.14 -5.75
N ALA A 164 -2.90 10.83 -6.87
CA ALA A 164 -3.55 12.07 -7.24
C ALA A 164 -5.03 11.87 -7.61
N GLU A 165 -5.35 10.84 -8.40
CA GLU A 165 -6.74 10.50 -8.75
C GLU A 165 -7.57 10.16 -7.52
N ALA A 166 -7.01 9.41 -6.57
CA ALA A 166 -7.70 9.08 -5.32
C ALA A 166 -8.05 10.34 -4.52
N ALA A 167 -7.20 11.37 -4.55
CA ALA A 167 -7.49 12.67 -3.93
C ALA A 167 -8.62 13.41 -4.65
N LEU A 168 -8.55 13.50 -5.98
CA LEU A 168 -9.56 14.19 -6.81
C LEU A 168 -10.95 13.54 -6.70
N LYS A 169 -10.99 12.21 -6.64
CA LYS A 169 -12.22 11.43 -6.53
C LYS A 169 -12.94 11.66 -5.20
N ARG A 170 -12.21 11.99 -4.13
CA ARG A 170 -12.80 12.34 -2.82
C ARG A 170 -13.45 13.72 -2.80
N LEU A 171 -12.81 14.72 -3.42
CA LEU A 171 -13.32 16.09 -3.47
C LEU A 171 -14.70 16.19 -4.16
N LYS A 172 -15.00 15.27 -5.09
CA LYS A 172 -16.29 15.22 -5.79
C LYS A 172 -17.42 14.56 -5.01
N THR A 173 -17.12 14.02 -3.83
CA THR A 173 -18.07 13.25 -3.00
C THR A 173 -18.21 13.77 -1.57
N GLY A 174 -17.66 14.96 -1.30
CA GLY A 174 -17.87 15.72 -0.06
C GLY A 174 -19.08 16.64 -0.16
#